data_AF-A0ABD1FUU1-F1
#
_entry.id   AF-A0ABD1FUU1-F1
#
_cell.length_a   1.000
_cell.length_b   1.000
_cell.length_c   1.000
_cell.angle_alpha   90.00
_cell.angle_beta   90.00
_cell.angle_gamma   90.00
#
_symmetry.space_group_name_H-M   'P 1'
#
loop_
_entity.id
_entity.type
_entity.pdbx_description
1 polymer ?
#
loop_
_entity_poly.entity_id
_entity_poly.type
_entity_poly.pdbx_seq_one_letter_code
_entity_poly.pdbx_strand_id
1 'polypeptide(L)'
;MMRGTMEVTVVGARNLRNTELFGRVDPYVVIHYKNQEKKSTTGRSKISKSLLRFCVCLKGQGRRKAVWNEKFKFKVELKKDMSKEEKRKQQHKLILKIMDQDNFTVDDFVGQATVYVTELLEIGMEEGKVEMPIQKYRVVSSDKTYRGEIQVGVTFTMDREGDEQQELGGRKKLKAS
;
A
#
# COMPACT_ATOMS: atom_id res chain seq x y z
N MET A 1 26.19 0.72 -7.97
CA MET A 1 24.77 0.37 -7.71
C MET A 1 23.99 1.65 -7.58
N MET A 2 22.79 1.73 -8.14
CA MET A 2 21.92 2.90 -7.99
C MET A 2 20.90 2.64 -6.89
N ARG A 3 20.69 3.64 -6.04
CA ARG A 3 19.78 3.58 -4.90
C ARG A 3 18.71 4.65 -5.06
N GLY A 4 17.53 4.37 -4.53
CA GLY A 4 16.45 5.33 -4.49
C GLY A 4 15.37 4.90 -3.54
N THR A 5 14.45 5.82 -3.30
CA THR A 5 13.31 5.64 -2.42
C THR A 5 12.02 5.54 -3.25
N MET A 6 11.31 4.43 -3.11
CA MET A 6 9.98 4.23 -3.69
C MET A 6 8.92 4.52 -2.63
N GLU A 7 8.11 5.54 -2.85
CA GLU A 7 6.93 5.87 -2.05
C GLU A 7 5.68 5.26 -2.70
N VAL A 8 5.01 4.37 -1.98
CA VAL A 8 3.74 3.75 -2.37
C VAL A 8 2.62 4.44 -1.61
N THR A 9 1.70 5.07 -2.33
CA THR A 9 0.50 5.69 -1.75
C THR A 9 -0.70 4.76 -1.92
N VAL A 10 -1.22 4.23 -0.82
CA VAL A 10 -2.45 3.42 -0.80
C VAL A 10 -3.62 4.31 -0.39
N VAL A 11 -4.48 4.62 -1.35
CA VAL A 11 -5.62 5.54 -1.13
C VAL A 11 -6.78 4.79 -0.50
N GLY A 12 -7.21 3.69 -1.11
CA GLY A 12 -8.43 3.00 -0.71
C GLY A 12 -8.77 1.83 -1.61
N ALA A 13 -9.75 1.03 -1.20
CA ALA A 13 -10.29 -0.05 -2.01
C ALA A 13 -11.81 0.08 -2.16
N ARG A 14 -12.34 -0.40 -3.28
CA ARG A 14 -13.75 -0.34 -3.63
C ARG A 14 -14.23 -1.69 -4.12
N ASN A 15 -15.52 -1.95 -3.91
CA ASN A 15 -16.20 -3.17 -4.37
C ASN A 15 -15.53 -4.45 -3.83
N LEU A 16 -15.01 -4.40 -2.60
CA LEU A 16 -14.45 -5.58 -1.94
C LEU A 16 -15.55 -6.63 -1.72
N ARG A 17 -15.49 -7.74 -2.46
CA ARG A 17 -16.51 -8.78 -2.48
C ARG A 17 -16.32 -9.67 -1.24
N ASN A 18 -17.20 -9.43 -0.26
CA ASN A 18 -17.50 -10.17 0.97
C ASN A 18 -16.56 -11.35 1.34
N THR A 19 -15.82 -11.21 2.44
CA THR A 19 -15.80 -12.21 3.52
C THR A 19 -16.88 -11.75 4.50
N GLU A 20 -17.97 -12.52 4.54
CA GLU A 20 -19.08 -12.52 5.50
C GLU A 20 -19.90 -11.24 5.84
N LEU A 21 -21.22 -11.45 5.75
CA LEU A 21 -22.28 -10.52 6.08
C LEU A 21 -22.37 -10.37 7.61
N PHE A 22 -22.48 -9.14 8.13
CA PHE A 22 -22.78 -8.80 9.55
C PHE A 22 -21.61 -8.69 10.57
N GLY A 23 -20.36 -8.50 10.14
CA GLY A 23 -19.23 -8.22 11.03
C GLY A 23 -18.61 -6.84 10.85
N ARG A 24 -17.99 -6.29 11.91
CA ARG A 24 -17.10 -5.13 11.83
C ARG A 24 -15.79 -5.55 11.14
N VAL A 25 -15.77 -5.52 9.81
CA VAL A 25 -14.60 -5.83 8.98
C VAL A 25 -13.66 -4.63 8.97
N ASP A 26 -12.42 -4.81 9.42
CA ASP A 26 -11.38 -3.78 9.50
C ASP A 26 -10.22 -4.14 8.57
N PRO A 27 -10.37 -4.01 7.24
CA PRO A 27 -9.35 -4.47 6.32
C PRO A 27 -8.08 -3.63 6.45
N TYR A 28 -6.93 -4.30 6.43
CA TYR A 28 -5.61 -3.68 6.37
C TYR A 28 -4.84 -4.20 5.16
N VAL A 29 -3.90 -3.41 4.67
CA VAL A 29 -3.11 -3.72 3.47
C VAL A 29 -1.68 -4.03 3.88
N VAL A 30 -1.21 -5.22 3.51
CA VAL A 30 0.19 -5.62 3.62
C VAL A 30 0.85 -5.41 2.27
N ILE A 31 1.83 -4.52 2.23
CA ILE A 31 2.58 -4.18 1.04
C ILE A 31 3.93 -4.89 1.10
N HIS A 32 4.17 -5.75 0.13
CA HIS A 32 5.37 -6.55 0.03
C HIS A 32 6.16 -6.18 -1.21
N TYR A 33 7.42 -5.80 -1.01
CA TYR A 33 8.36 -5.42 -2.05
C TYR A 33 9.74 -6.03 -1.78
N LYS A 34 10.16 -6.97 -2.64
CA LYS A 34 11.38 -7.79 -2.45
C LYS A 34 11.41 -8.41 -1.03
N ASN A 35 12.38 -8.02 -0.19
CA ASN A 35 12.53 -8.51 1.18
C ASN A 35 11.96 -7.53 2.22
N GLN A 36 11.27 -6.47 1.78
CA GLN A 36 10.65 -5.48 2.64
C GLN A 36 9.13 -5.72 2.68
N GLU A 37 8.59 -5.81 3.89
CA GLU A 37 7.15 -5.83 4.13
C GLU A 37 6.79 -4.61 4.98
N LYS A 38 5.74 -3.89 4.56
CA LYS A 38 5.14 -2.82 5.36
C LYS A 38 3.64 -3.03 5.44
N LYS A 39 3.10 -2.90 6.65
CA LYS A 39 1.67 -3.06 6.92
C LYS A 39 1.04 -1.68 7.09
N SER A 40 -0.13 -1.50 6.49
CA SER A 40 -0.96 -0.34 6.73
C SER A 40 -1.52 -0.40 8.15
N THR A 41 -1.79 0.77 8.71
CA THR A 41 -2.44 0.83 10.00
C THR A 41 -3.87 0.33 9.82
N THR A 42 -4.30 -0.63 10.65
CA THR A 42 -5.71 -1.06 10.68
C THR A 42 -6.59 0.17 10.88
N GLY A 43 -7.74 0.25 10.19
CA GLY A 43 -8.66 1.40 10.23
C GLY A 43 -9.11 1.84 11.64
N ARG A 44 -8.84 1.03 12.67
CA ARG A 44 -9.06 1.34 14.09
C ARG A 44 -8.13 2.41 14.69
N SER A 45 -6.89 2.56 14.22
CA SER A 45 -5.86 3.24 15.03
C SER A 45 -5.98 4.78 15.07
N LYS A 46 -6.68 5.40 14.11
CA LYS A 46 -6.82 6.87 14.06
C LYS A 46 -8.25 7.38 14.13
N ILE A 47 -9.25 6.51 14.11
CA ILE A 47 -10.66 6.91 14.17
C ILE A 47 -11.21 6.46 15.52
N SER A 48 -11.53 7.45 16.36
CA SER A 48 -12.22 7.23 17.64
C SER A 48 -13.35 6.22 17.46
N LYS A 49 -13.47 5.26 18.38
CA LYS A 49 -14.57 4.26 18.43
C LYS A 49 -15.97 4.91 18.25
N SER A 50 -16.11 6.20 18.56
CA SER A 50 -17.33 6.99 18.35
C SER A 50 -17.55 7.45 16.89
N LEU A 51 -16.47 7.80 16.17
CA LEU A 51 -16.50 8.15 14.73
C LEU A 51 -16.56 6.92 13.82
N LEU A 52 -16.29 5.71 14.34
CA LEU A 52 -16.47 4.47 13.60
C LEU A 52 -17.96 4.14 13.33
N ARG A 53 -18.91 4.78 14.05
CA ARG A 53 -20.34 4.80 13.63
C ARG A 53 -20.54 5.51 12.29
N PHE A 54 -19.58 6.34 11.88
CA PHE A 54 -19.56 7.09 10.63
C PHE A 54 -18.63 6.49 9.57
N CYS A 55 -17.92 5.38 9.85
CA CYS A 55 -17.47 4.48 8.77
C CYS A 55 -18.72 3.75 8.26
N VAL A 56 -19.44 4.50 7.44
CA VAL A 56 -20.74 4.21 6.87
C VAL A 56 -20.59 3.03 5.91
N CYS A 57 -20.68 1.81 6.45
CA CYS A 57 -21.48 0.79 5.79
C CYS A 57 -22.95 1.18 6.05
N LEU A 58 -23.43 2.25 5.41
CA LEU A 58 -24.86 2.55 5.38
C LEU A 58 -25.51 1.31 4.77
N LYS A 59 -26.26 0.57 5.61
CA LYS A 59 -27.21 -0.43 5.14
C LYS A 59 -28.03 0.24 4.02
N GLY A 60 -27.88 -0.25 2.79
CA GLY A 60 -28.71 0.18 1.66
C GLY A 60 -28.04 0.94 0.51
N GLN A 61 -26.73 1.18 0.49
CA GLN A 61 -26.05 1.68 -0.73
C GLN A 61 -24.86 0.80 -1.14
N GLY A 62 -24.99 0.17 -2.30
CA GLY A 62 -24.11 -0.88 -2.83
C GLY A 62 -22.70 -0.46 -3.26
N ARG A 63 -21.97 0.36 -2.48
CA ARG A 63 -20.56 0.69 -2.76
C ARG A 63 -19.75 0.81 -1.47
N ARG A 64 -19.26 -0.32 -0.95
CA ARG A 64 -18.30 -0.37 0.18
C ARG A 64 -16.95 0.22 -0.27
N LYS A 65 -16.48 1.26 0.44
CA LYS A 65 -15.21 1.97 0.18
C LYS A 65 -14.35 1.93 1.44
N ALA A 66 -13.23 1.20 1.39
CA ALA A 66 -12.17 1.32 2.39
C ALA A 66 -11.26 2.49 2.01
N VAL A 67 -10.85 3.31 2.97
CA VAL A 67 -9.97 4.46 2.75
C VAL A 67 -8.85 4.40 3.77
N TRP A 68 -7.60 4.31 3.30
CA TRP A 68 -6.41 4.33 4.14
C TRP A 68 -5.67 5.67 4.01
N ASN A 69 -5.47 6.15 2.78
CA ASN A 69 -4.66 7.35 2.48
C ASN A 69 -3.29 7.33 3.18
N GLU A 70 -2.63 6.18 3.14
CA GLU A 70 -1.32 5.98 3.78
C GLU A 70 -0.21 5.90 2.73
N LYS A 71 0.98 6.37 3.12
CA LYS A 71 2.18 6.40 2.29
C LYS A 71 3.25 5.51 2.91
N PHE A 72 3.90 4.69 2.09
CA PHE A 72 4.91 3.73 2.52
C PHE A 72 6.18 3.91 1.71
N LYS A 73 7.29 4.21 2.38
CA LYS A 73 8.60 4.35 1.74
C LYS A 73 9.36 3.03 1.75
N PHE A 74 9.90 2.63 0.61
CA PHE A 74 10.71 1.43 0.43
C PHE A 74 12.07 1.80 -0.17
N LYS A 75 13.14 1.22 0.34
CA LYS A 75 14.47 1.39 -0.26
C LYS A 75 14.60 0.50 -1.49
N VAL A 76 15.03 1.05 -2.60
CA VAL A 76 15.21 0.34 -3.86
C VAL A 76 16.67 0.38 -4.25
N GLU A 77 17.23 -0.78 -4.54
CA GLU A 77 18.58 -0.91 -5.07
C GLU A 77 18.53 -1.64 -6.42
N LEU A 78 19.13 -1.01 -7.43
CA LEU A 78 19.26 -1.51 -8.80
C LEU A 78 20.74 -1.62 -9.18
N LYS A 79 21.11 -2.76 -9.74
CA LYS A 79 22.45 -3.00 -10.26
C LYS A 79 22.45 -2.70 -11.76
N LYS A 80 23.30 -1.76 -12.20
CA LYS A 80 23.42 -1.37 -13.62
C LYS A 80 24.00 -2.50 -14.48
N ASP A 81 24.93 -3.27 -13.92
CA ASP A 81 25.69 -4.33 -14.60
C ASP A 81 24.95 -5.67 -14.72
N MET A 82 23.65 -5.70 -14.38
CA MET A 82 22.84 -6.90 -14.55
C MET A 82 22.59 -7.15 -16.03
N SER A 83 22.88 -8.37 -16.48
CA SER A 83 22.52 -8.79 -17.84
C SER A 83 21.01 -8.63 -18.08
N LYS A 84 20.58 -8.43 -19.33
CA LYS A 84 19.15 -8.36 -19.69
C LYS A 84 18.36 -9.55 -19.15
N GLU A 85 19.00 -10.71 -19.04
CA GLU A 85 18.39 -11.93 -18.52
C GLU A 85 18.21 -11.90 -17.00
N GLU A 86 19.20 -11.41 -16.25
CA GLU A 86 19.08 -11.22 -14.80
C GLU A 86 18.10 -10.09 -14.43
N LYS A 87 18.01 -9.03 -15.26
CA LYS A 87 16.96 -8.00 -15.12
C LYS A 87 15.56 -8.60 -15.30
N ARG A 88 15.37 -9.51 -16.27
CA ARG A 88 14.11 -10.24 -16.46
C ARG A 88 13.79 -11.20 -15.32
N LYS A 89 14.81 -11.80 -14.68
CA LYS A 89 14.66 -12.65 -13.49
C LYS A 89 14.35 -11.81 -12.24
N GLN A 90 14.94 -10.62 -12.13
CA GLN A 90 14.70 -9.67 -11.06
C GLN A 90 13.52 -8.74 -11.40
N GLN A 91 12.34 -9.30 -11.64
CA GLN A 91 11.12 -8.50 -11.79
C GLN A 91 10.80 -7.77 -10.49
N HIS A 92 10.79 -6.44 -10.56
CA HIS A 92 10.37 -5.58 -9.47
C HIS A 92 8.84 -5.56 -9.40
N LYS A 93 8.30 -6.44 -8.57
CA LYS A 93 6.86 -6.54 -8.28
C LYS A 93 6.54 -6.00 -6.89
N LEU A 94 5.48 -5.22 -6.82
CA LEU A 94 4.86 -4.73 -5.60
C LEU A 94 3.57 -5.52 -5.40
N ILE A 95 3.50 -6.28 -4.30
CA ILE A 95 2.33 -7.10 -3.97
C ILE A 95 1.59 -6.41 -2.83
N LEU A 96 0.33 -6.04 -3.06
CA LEU A 96 -0.55 -5.48 -2.05
C LEU A 96 -1.56 -6.54 -1.65
N LYS A 97 -1.42 -7.12 -0.46
CA LYS A 97 -2.36 -8.08 0.10
C LYS A 97 -3.34 -7.35 1.00
N ILE A 98 -4.63 -7.60 0.82
CA ILE A 98 -5.69 -7.09 1.67
C ILE A 98 -6.05 -8.23 2.63
N MET A 99 -5.89 -7.97 3.91
CA MET A 99 -6.21 -8.89 5.00
C MET A 99 -7.36 -8.29 5.82
N ASP A 100 -8.22 -9.14 6.37
CA ASP A 100 -9.20 -8.74 7.37
C ASP A 100 -8.73 -9.21 8.75
N GLN A 101 -8.73 -8.28 9.72
CA GLN A 101 -8.27 -8.58 11.06
C GLN A 101 -9.43 -9.01 11.94
N ASP A 102 -9.59 -10.33 12.10
CA ASP A 102 -10.50 -10.90 13.07
C ASP A 102 -9.88 -10.94 14.46
N ASN A 103 -10.73 -10.82 15.47
CA ASN A 103 -10.29 -10.65 16.85
C ASN A 103 -10.03 -12.00 17.57
N PHE A 104 -10.29 -13.14 16.90
CA PHE A 104 -10.24 -14.49 17.52
C PHE A 104 -9.79 -15.64 16.58
N THR A 105 -9.56 -15.39 15.29
CA THR A 105 -9.14 -16.40 14.29
C THR A 105 -7.90 -15.92 13.52
N VAL A 106 -7.27 -16.82 12.74
CA VAL A 106 -6.19 -16.46 11.80
C VAL A 106 -6.74 -15.41 10.83
N ASP A 107 -6.02 -14.30 10.63
CA ASP A 107 -6.44 -13.21 9.74
C ASP A 107 -6.86 -13.73 8.35
N ASP A 108 -8.03 -13.30 7.89
CA ASP A 108 -8.61 -13.79 6.64
C ASP A 108 -8.04 -13.04 5.43
N PHE A 109 -7.59 -13.81 4.44
CA PHE A 109 -7.09 -13.25 3.19
C PHE A 109 -8.26 -12.86 2.27
N VAL A 110 -8.45 -11.56 2.07
CA VAL A 110 -9.49 -11.02 1.18
C VAL A 110 -9.06 -11.14 -0.28
N GLY A 111 -7.82 -10.75 -0.58
CA GLY A 111 -7.25 -10.81 -1.92
C GLY A 111 -5.96 -10.02 -2.05
N GLN A 112 -5.37 -10.06 -3.24
CA GLN A 112 -4.12 -9.35 -3.55
C GLN A 112 -4.18 -8.63 -4.88
N ALA A 113 -3.43 -7.55 -5.00
CA ALA A 113 -3.12 -6.86 -6.23
C ALA A 113 -1.62 -6.86 -6.47
N THR A 114 -1.21 -7.05 -7.72
CA THR A 114 0.20 -7.02 -8.12
C THR A 114 0.42 -5.83 -9.04
N VAL A 115 1.40 -4.99 -8.72
CA VAL A 115 1.83 -3.85 -9.52
C VAL A 115 3.26 -4.10 -9.97
N TYR A 116 3.51 -4.03 -11.28
CA TYR A 116 4.85 -4.12 -11.83
C TYR A 116 5.45 -2.73 -11.88
N VAL A 117 6.53 -2.52 -11.13
CA VAL A 117 7.21 -1.23 -11.03
C VAL A 117 8.57 -1.26 -11.74
N THR A 118 8.85 -2.29 -12.53
CA THR A 118 10.17 -2.46 -13.18
C THR A 118 10.46 -1.31 -14.14
N GLU A 119 9.55 -1.02 -15.06
CA GLU A 119 9.68 0.07 -16.03
C GLU A 119 9.73 1.44 -15.34
N LEU A 120 8.89 1.63 -14.32
CA LEU A 120 8.88 2.86 -13.52
C LEU A 120 10.25 3.09 -12.89
N LEU A 121 10.83 2.08 -12.26
CA LEU A 121 12.12 2.20 -11.62
C LEU A 121 13.27 2.46 -12.62
N GLU A 122 13.25 1.84 -13.80
CA GLU A 122 14.24 2.08 -14.84
C GLU A 122 14.20 3.54 -15.31
N ILE A 123 13.02 4.05 -15.65
CA ILE A 123 12.81 5.47 -16.02
C ILE A 123 13.26 6.39 -14.88
N GLY A 124 12.87 6.07 -13.65
CA GLY A 124 13.21 6.87 -12.48
C GLY A 124 14.70 6.93 -12.16
N MET A 125 15.48 5.90 -12.51
CA MET A 125 16.94 5.91 -12.36
C MET A 125 17.65 6.70 -13.47
N GLU A 126 17.00 6.90 -14.62
CA GLU A 126 17.52 7.70 -15.73
C GLU A 126 17.16 9.18 -15.55
N GLU A 127 15.89 9.47 -15.25
CA GLU A 127 15.34 10.83 -15.08
C GLU A 127 15.57 11.41 -13.67
N GLY A 128 15.86 10.55 -12.69
CA GLY A 128 16.09 10.91 -11.28
C GLY A 128 14.83 10.97 -10.42
N LYS A 129 13.66 11.24 -10.99
CA LYS A 129 12.36 11.16 -10.30
C LYS A 129 11.27 10.76 -11.30
N VAL A 130 10.37 9.90 -10.89
CA VAL A 130 9.20 9.51 -11.69
C VAL A 130 7.99 9.29 -10.80
N GLU A 131 6.82 9.68 -11.29
CA GLU A 131 5.56 9.59 -10.56
C GLU A 131 4.52 8.85 -11.39
N MET A 132 4.03 7.75 -10.84
CA MET A 132 2.87 7.04 -11.33
C MET A 132 1.64 7.58 -10.60
N PRO A 133 0.65 8.15 -11.32
CA PRO A 133 -0.56 8.65 -10.69
C PRO A 133 -1.34 7.51 -10.02
N ILE A 134 -2.27 7.87 -9.14
CA ILE A 134 -3.12 6.91 -8.45
C ILE A 134 -3.96 6.14 -9.49
N GLN A 135 -3.67 4.85 -9.64
CA GLN A 135 -4.35 3.94 -10.55
C GLN A 135 -5.14 2.88 -9.80
N LYS A 136 -6.12 2.30 -10.48
CA LYS A 136 -6.95 1.20 -9.95
C LYS A 136 -6.34 -0.13 -10.35
N TYR A 137 -6.12 -1.00 -9.37
CA TYR A 137 -5.62 -2.34 -9.56
C TYR A 137 -6.67 -3.35 -9.13
N ARG A 138 -6.83 -4.41 -9.91
CA ARG A 138 -7.76 -5.49 -9.61
C ARG A 138 -7.23 -6.31 -8.44
N VAL A 139 -8.09 -6.54 -7.46
CA VAL A 139 -7.85 -7.42 -6.32
C VAL A 139 -8.38 -8.80 -6.68
N VAL A 140 -7.52 -9.80 -6.57
CA VAL A 140 -7.82 -11.20 -6.91
C VAL A 140 -7.59 -12.07 -5.68
N SER A 141 -8.54 -12.95 -5.38
CA SER A 141 -8.42 -13.94 -4.29
C SER A 141 -7.55 -15.12 -4.68
N SER A 142 -7.29 -16.02 -3.73
CA SER A 142 -6.59 -17.30 -3.98
C SER A 142 -7.31 -18.15 -5.02
N ASP A 143 -8.65 -18.10 -5.05
CA ASP A 143 -9.50 -18.82 -6.00
C ASP A 143 -9.54 -18.15 -7.39
N LYS A 144 -8.63 -17.20 -7.67
CA LYS A 144 -8.59 -16.40 -8.91
C LYS A 144 -9.87 -15.58 -9.17
N THR A 145 -10.73 -15.44 -8.17
CA THR A 145 -11.95 -14.65 -8.27
C THR A 145 -11.65 -13.17 -8.10
N TYR A 146 -12.29 -12.35 -8.92
CA TYR A 146 -12.23 -10.89 -8.78
C TYR A 146 -12.96 -10.46 -7.51
N ARG A 147 -12.22 -9.81 -6.62
CA ARG A 147 -12.68 -9.36 -5.30
C ARG A 147 -12.81 -7.85 -5.20
N GLY A 148 -12.51 -7.06 -6.24
CA GLY A 148 -12.69 -5.61 -6.21
C GLY A 148 -11.48 -4.86 -6.76
N GLU A 149 -11.37 -3.58 -6.40
CA GLU A 149 -10.31 -2.69 -6.87
C GLU A 149 -9.61 -1.99 -5.70
N ILE A 150 -8.30 -1.83 -5.79
CA ILE A 150 -7.49 -1.00 -4.89
C ILE A 150 -6.88 0.17 -5.66
N GLN A 151 -6.86 1.35 -5.05
CA GLN A 151 -6.32 2.58 -5.62
C GLN A 151 -4.92 2.81 -5.05
N VAL A 152 -3.91 2.78 -5.92
CA VAL A 152 -2.49 2.85 -5.55
C VAL A 152 -1.76 3.82 -6.47
N GLY A 153 -0.99 4.74 -5.90
CA GLY A 153 0.01 5.56 -6.61
C GLY A 153 1.42 5.14 -6.21
N VAL A 154 2.39 5.34 -7.10
CA VAL A 154 3.79 5.01 -6.84
C VAL A 154 4.67 6.16 -7.29
N THR A 155 5.48 6.69 -6.40
CA THR A 155 6.49 7.71 -6.73
C THR A 155 7.86 7.11 -6.45
N PHE A 156 8.80 7.27 -7.37
CA PHE A 156 10.17 6.88 -7.17
C PHE A 156 11.09 8.10 -7.31
N THR A 157 12.01 8.22 -6.35
CA THR A 157 13.03 9.26 -6.33
C THR A 157 14.38 8.59 -6.17
N MET A 158 15.32 8.90 -7.06
CA MET A 158 16.70 8.44 -6.93
C MET A 158 17.38 9.14 -5.75
N ASP A 159 18.07 8.38 -4.91
CA ASP A 159 18.82 8.94 -3.78
C ASP A 159 20.08 9.61 -4.36
N ARG A 160 20.06 10.94 -4.46
CA ARG A 160 21.28 11.73 -4.65
C ARG A 160 21.86 11.97 -3.26
N GLU A 161 23.16 11.79 -3.06
CA GLU A 161 23.81 12.04 -1.76
C GLU A 161 23.42 13.45 -1.26
N GLY A 162 22.53 13.54 -0.26
CA GLY A 162 22.04 14.82 0.28
C GLY A 162 20.58 14.87 0.77
N ASP A 163 19.69 13.95 0.36
CA ASP A 163 18.26 13.97 0.75
C ASP A 163 17.97 13.25 2.10
N GLU A 164 18.67 13.61 3.16
CA GLU A 164 18.28 13.27 4.54
C GLU A 164 17.71 14.50 5.26
N GLN A 165 16.54 15.02 4.86
CA GLN A 165 15.81 15.95 5.75
C GLN A 165 14.29 15.79 5.72
N GLN A 166 13.74 15.80 6.94
CA GLN A 166 12.35 16.00 7.37
C GLN A 166 11.42 14.78 7.48
N GLU A 167 11.61 14.02 8.56
CA GLU A 167 10.46 13.66 9.41
C GLU A 167 10.45 14.56 10.66
N LEU A 168 9.96 15.80 10.49
CA LEU A 168 9.61 16.68 11.61
C LEU A 168 8.23 16.28 12.14
N GLY A 169 8.20 15.70 13.34
CA GLY A 169 6.99 15.42 14.10
C GLY A 169 7.19 15.77 15.57
N GLY A 170 7.51 17.04 15.84
CA GLY A 170 7.72 17.57 17.18
C GLY A 170 6.56 17.28 18.13
N ARG A 171 6.86 16.59 19.23
CA ARG A 171 5.99 16.54 20.41
C ARG A 171 5.99 17.93 21.05
N LYS A 172 4.96 18.75 20.78
CA LYS A 172 4.64 19.88 21.67
C LYS A 172 4.15 19.31 22.99
N LYS A 173 4.94 19.54 24.05
CA LYS A 173 4.51 19.38 25.45
C LYS A 173 3.35 20.34 25.70
N LEU A 174 2.21 19.81 26.14
CA LEU A 174 1.17 20.61 26.79
C LEU A 174 1.55 20.76 28.26
N LYS A 175 1.64 22.01 28.72
CA LYS A 175 1.76 22.39 30.13
C LYS A 175 0.44 22.09 30.85
N ALA A 176 0.54 21.59 32.07
CA ALA A 176 -0.44 21.78 33.15
C ALA A 176 0.43 22.05 34.39
N SER A 177 0.61 23.33 34.75
CA SER A 177 -0.22 24.17 35.63
C SER A 177 0.26 24.07 37.06
#